data_AF-A0A1X7LFP0-F1
#
_entry.id   AF-A0A1X7LFP0-F1
#
_cell.length_a   1.000
_cell.length_b   1.000
_cell.length_c   1.000
_cell.angle_alpha   90.00
_cell.angle_beta   90.00
_cell.angle_gamma   90.00
#
_symmetry.space_group_name_H-M   'P 1'
#
loop_
_entity.id
_entity.type
_entity.pdbx_description
1 polymer ?
#
loop_
_entity_poly.entity_id
_entity_poly.type
_entity_poly.pdbx_seq_one_letter_code
_entity_poly.pdbx_strand_id
1 'polypeptide(L)'
;MDAPGSLQYTKQYKSISFMVSFNYEAHDCSNLFFRAKPMEPGQDGGYPLDFIYGKIDADFQLQIGIREFQIVMTKELHERMGLLYDLIRNEYVELNNKHL
;
A
#
# COMPACT_ATOMS: atom_id res chain seq x y z
N MET A 1 -11.06 -13.76 -12.44
CA MET A 1 -10.16 -14.88 -12.73
C MET A 1 -8.76 -14.33 -12.59
N ASP A 2 -8.09 -14.65 -11.50
CA ASP A 2 -6.71 -14.24 -11.27
C ASP A 2 -5.80 -14.98 -12.26
N ALA A 3 -4.91 -14.26 -12.92
CA ALA A 3 -3.96 -14.85 -13.85
C ALA A 3 -3.04 -15.82 -13.08
N PRO A 4 -2.67 -16.98 -13.66
CA PRO A 4 -1.71 -17.87 -13.03
C PRO A 4 -0.36 -17.14 -12.88
N GLY A 5 -0.01 -16.77 -11.65
CA GLY A 5 1.22 -16.06 -11.34
C GLY A 5 1.07 -14.64 -10.78
N SER A 6 -0.09 -14.24 -10.25
CA SER A 6 -0.20 -13.06 -9.38
C SER A 6 -0.78 -13.40 -8.01
N LEU A 7 -0.21 -12.79 -6.96
CA LEU A 7 -0.64 -12.88 -5.57
C LEU A 7 -1.31 -11.57 -5.19
N GLN A 8 -2.60 -11.63 -4.87
CA GLN A 8 -3.37 -10.49 -4.39
C GLN A 8 -3.90 -10.79 -2.99
N TYR A 9 -3.68 -9.86 -2.07
CA TYR A 9 -4.13 -10.00 -0.70
C TYR A 9 -4.29 -8.64 -0.03
N THR A 10 -5.04 -8.61 1.07
CA THR A 10 -5.25 -7.39 1.86
C THR A 10 -4.76 -7.60 3.28
N LYS A 11 -4.02 -6.63 3.80
CA LYS A 11 -3.49 -6.61 5.17
C LYS A 11 -4.02 -5.38 5.89
N GLN A 12 -4.40 -5.56 7.16
CA GLN A 12 -4.83 -4.49 8.03
C GLN A 12 -3.70 -4.14 9.00
N TYR A 13 -3.16 -2.93 8.87
CA TYR A 13 -2.17 -2.38 9.78
C TYR A 13 -2.87 -1.58 10.87
N LYS A 14 -3.39 -2.30 11.88
CA LYS A 14 -4.19 -1.72 12.96
C LYS A 14 -3.45 -0.64 13.77
N SER A 15 -2.14 -0.75 13.90
CA SER A 15 -1.31 0.23 14.64
C SER A 15 -1.27 1.61 13.97
N ILE A 16 -1.55 1.69 12.66
CA ILE A 16 -1.57 2.94 11.90
C ILE A 16 -2.95 3.18 11.25
N SER A 17 -3.94 2.37 11.60
CA SER A 17 -5.30 2.44 11.05
C SER A 17 -5.34 2.49 9.51
N PHE A 18 -4.53 1.65 8.85
CA PHE A 18 -4.56 1.50 7.39
C PHE A 18 -4.97 0.09 6.98
N MET A 19 -5.77 0.00 5.92
CA MET A 19 -6.00 -1.23 5.18
C MET A 19 -5.30 -1.12 3.83
N VAL A 20 -4.48 -2.11 3.51
CA VAL A 20 -3.62 -2.11 2.31
C VAL A 20 -3.88 -3.37 1.50
N SER A 21 -4.27 -3.19 0.25
CA SER A 21 -4.37 -4.26 -0.75
C SER A 21 -3.10 -4.28 -1.58
N PHE A 22 -2.45 -5.43 -1.62
CA PHE A 22 -1.24 -5.68 -2.39
C PHE A 22 -1.57 -6.48 -3.64
N ASN A 23 -0.85 -6.20 -4.72
CA ASN A 23 -0.80 -7.02 -5.92
C ASN A 23 0.67 -7.24 -6.28
N TYR A 24 1.07 -8.50 -6.27
CA TYR A 24 2.42 -8.93 -6.58
C TYR A 24 2.38 -9.91 -7.74
N GLU A 25 3.16 -9.64 -8.79
CA GLU A 25 3.22 -10.50 -9.96
C GLU A 25 4.42 -11.43 -9.82
N ALA A 26 4.19 -12.72 -9.59
CA ALA A 26 5.25 -13.71 -9.35
C ALA A 26 6.16 -13.94 -10.56
N HIS A 27 5.73 -13.53 -11.76
CA HIS A 27 6.52 -13.55 -12.98
C HIS A 27 7.35 -12.27 -13.17
N ASP A 28 7.00 -11.20 -12.45
CA ASP A 28 7.73 -9.93 -12.38
C ASP A 28 7.94 -9.54 -10.91
N CYS A 29 8.84 -10.26 -10.23
CA CYS A 29 9.25 -9.99 -8.84
C CYS A 29 9.89 -8.61 -8.63
N SER A 30 10.00 -7.80 -9.68
CA SER A 30 10.60 -6.48 -9.59
C SER A 30 9.68 -5.43 -8.99
N ASN A 31 8.36 -5.65 -8.92
CA ASN A 31 7.41 -4.67 -8.41
C ASN A 31 6.41 -5.27 -7.41
N LEU A 32 6.16 -4.55 -6.31
CA LEU A 32 4.98 -4.74 -5.46
C LEU A 32 4.07 -3.53 -5.58
N PHE A 33 2.88 -3.74 -6.14
CA PHE A 33 1.85 -2.72 -6.24
C PHE A 33 0.97 -2.73 -5.00
N PHE A 34 0.50 -1.55 -4.60
CA PHE A 34 -0.40 -1.44 -3.46
C PHE A 34 -1.45 -0.36 -3.63
N ARG A 35 -2.55 -0.52 -2.89
CA ARG A 35 -3.61 0.46 -2.65
C ARG A 35 -3.90 0.49 -1.17
N ALA A 36 -3.97 1.67 -0.58
CA ALA A 36 -4.15 1.86 0.84
C ALA A 36 -5.25 2.87 1.12
N LYS A 37 -6.03 2.59 2.16
CA LYS A 37 -7.02 3.51 2.71
C LYS A 37 -6.93 3.58 4.23
N PRO A 38 -7.16 4.75 4.83
CA PRO A 38 -7.40 4.84 6.26
C PRO A 38 -8.63 4.02 6.66
N MET A 39 -8.62 3.47 7.87
CA MET A 39 -9.71 2.64 8.39
C MET A 39 -10.84 3.47 9.00
N GLU A 40 -10.54 4.68 9.45
CA GLU A 40 -11.51 5.67 9.90
C GLU A 40 -12.32 6.25 8.71
N PRO A 41 -13.59 6.63 8.93
CA PRO A 41 -14.36 7.34 7.92
C PRO A 41 -13.78 8.74 7.67
N GLY A 42 -13.73 9.15 6.41
CA GLY A 42 -13.37 10.52 6.01
C GLY A 42 -14.52 11.51 6.22
N GLN A 43 -14.25 12.80 5.97
CA GLN A 43 -15.21 13.90 6.24
C GLN A 43 -16.54 13.78 5.47
N ASP A 44 -16.54 13.12 4.30
CA ASP A 44 -17.73 12.93 3.44
C ASP A 44 -18.18 11.45 3.34
N GLY A 45 -17.67 10.58 4.22
CA GLY A 45 -17.83 9.13 4.14
C GLY A 45 -16.47 8.39 4.09
N GLY A 46 -16.50 7.06 4.01
CA GLY A 46 -15.28 6.25 4.02
C GLY A 46 -14.32 6.57 2.87
N TYR A 47 -13.01 6.51 3.13
CA TYR A 47 -12.00 6.67 2.08
C TYR A 47 -12.11 5.57 1.01
N PRO A 48 -11.89 5.89 -0.28
CA PRO A 48 -11.82 4.88 -1.31
C PRO A 48 -10.57 3.99 -1.11
N LEU A 49 -10.60 2.74 -1.58
CA LEU A 49 -9.50 1.78 -1.37
C LEU A 49 -8.17 2.24 -1.96
N ASP A 50 -8.23 3.03 -3.01
CA ASP A 50 -7.12 3.65 -3.74
C ASP A 50 -6.86 5.10 -3.29
N PHE A 51 -7.22 5.47 -2.05
CA PHE A 51 -6.92 6.80 -1.50
C PHE A 51 -5.42 7.13 -1.61
N ILE A 52 -4.57 6.17 -1.25
CA ILE A 52 -3.15 6.13 -1.60
C ILE A 52 -2.95 4.90 -2.48
N TYR A 53 -2.18 5.02 -3.54
CA TYR A 53 -1.79 3.89 -4.38
C TYR A 53 -0.36 4.06 -4.85
N GLY A 54 0.29 2.98 -5.24
CA GLY A 54 1.67 3.08 -5.64
C GLY A 54 2.32 1.75 -5.92
N LYS A 55 3.64 1.81 -6.01
CA LYS A 55 4.50 0.63 -6.11
C LYS A 55 5.82 0.86 -5.42
N ILE A 56 6.45 -0.23 -5.01
CA ILE A 56 7.88 -0.29 -4.70
C ILE A 56 8.55 -1.21 -5.73
N ASP A 57 9.69 -0.77 -6.25
CA ASP A 57 10.48 -1.53 -7.22
C ASP A 57 11.71 -2.21 -6.59
N ALA A 58 12.45 -2.96 -7.40
CA ALA A 58 13.67 -3.67 -7.03
C ALA A 58 14.79 -2.77 -6.50
N ASP A 59 14.77 -1.48 -6.82
CA ASP A 59 15.72 -0.48 -6.30
C ASP A 59 15.23 0.14 -4.98
N PHE A 60 14.16 -0.41 -4.40
CA PHE A 60 13.48 0.10 -3.21
C PHE A 60 12.93 1.52 -3.36
N GLN A 61 12.65 1.95 -4.60
CA GLN A 61 12.04 3.25 -4.83
C GLN A 61 10.53 3.14 -4.66
N LEU A 62 9.99 3.81 -3.63
CA LEU A 62 8.55 3.92 -3.45
C LEU A 62 8.00 5.08 -4.29
N GLN A 63 7.06 4.76 -5.17
CA GLN A 63 6.29 5.73 -5.93
C GLN A 63 4.87 5.74 -5.39
N ILE A 64 4.36 6.91 -5.00
CA ILE A 64 3.02 7.07 -4.44
C ILE A 64 2.21 8.08 -5.24
N GLY A 65 0.95 7.73 -5.48
CA GLY A 65 -0.12 8.61 -5.90
C GLY A 65 -1.13 8.75 -4.77
N ILE A 66 -1.70 9.94 -4.65
CA ILE A 66 -2.85 10.22 -3.79
C ILE A 66 -4.00 10.53 -4.73
N ARG A 67 -5.14 9.84 -4.57
CA ARG A 67 -6.25 9.94 -5.52
C ARG A 67 -6.86 11.33 -5.59
N GLU A 68 -6.86 12.05 -4.47
CA GLU A 68 -7.36 13.41 -4.43
C GLU A 68 -6.24 14.42 -4.66
N PHE A 69 -6.56 15.44 -5.47
CA PHE A 69 -5.64 16.54 -5.77
C PHE A 69 -5.30 17.37 -4.52
N GLN A 70 -6.23 17.43 -3.56
CA GLN A 70 -6.05 18.14 -2.30
C GLN A 70 -6.68 17.34 -1.17
N ILE A 71 -5.88 17.00 -0.16
CA ILE A 71 -6.34 16.32 1.06
C ILE A 71 -6.05 17.20 2.27
N VAL A 72 -6.86 17.08 3.32
CA VAL A 72 -6.57 17.69 4.62
C VAL A 72 -5.49 16.86 5.31
N MET A 73 -4.23 17.30 5.18
CA MET A 73 -3.09 16.65 5.81
C MET A 73 -3.00 17.04 7.28
N THR A 74 -3.57 16.22 8.17
CA THR A 74 -3.33 16.37 9.61
C THR A 74 -1.95 15.83 9.97
N LYS A 75 -1.38 16.31 11.09
CA LYS A 75 -0.09 15.79 11.61
C LYS A 75 -0.14 14.28 11.82
N GLU A 76 -1.24 13.78 12.37
CA GLU A 76 -1.47 12.35 12.60
C GLU A 76 -1.53 11.55 11.29
N LEU A 77 -2.22 12.05 10.26
CA LEU A 77 -2.25 11.39 8.95
C LEU A 77 -0.85 11.36 8.32
N HIS A 78 -0.12 12.47 8.38
CA HIS A 78 1.24 12.57 7.87
C HIS A 78 2.19 11.56 8.55
N GLU A 79 2.15 11.46 9.87
CA GLU A 79 2.98 10.50 10.62
C GLU A 79 2.64 9.05 10.27
N ARG A 80 1.34 8.71 10.17
CA ARG A 80 0.92 7.36 9.79
C ARG A 80 1.27 7.01 8.35
N MET A 81 1.28 7.99 7.44
CA MET A 81 1.79 7.79 6.06
C MET A 81 3.28 7.50 6.04
N GLY A 82 4.07 8.13 6.91
CA GLY A 82 5.48 7.79 7.10
C GLY A 82 5.68 6.35 7.56
N LEU A 83 4.88 5.90 8.54
CA LEU A 83 4.93 4.50 9.01
C LEU A 83 4.44 3.51 7.94
N LEU A 84 3.47 3.90 7.12
CA LEU A 84 2.97 3.10 6.00
C LEU A 84 4.08 2.83 4.98
N TYR A 85 4.96 3.80 4.70
CA TYR A 85 6.12 3.62 3.83
C TYR A 85 7.01 2.46 4.32
N ASP A 86 7.37 2.46 5.61
CA ASP A 86 8.24 1.43 6.19
C ASP A 86 7.59 0.04 6.12
N LEU A 87 6.28 -0.04 6.37
CA LEU A 87 5.53 -1.29 6.33
C LEU A 87 5.44 -1.87 4.90
N ILE A 88 5.24 -1.03 3.88
CA ILE A 88 5.23 -1.48 2.48
C ILE A 88 6.60 -2.00 2.09
N ARG A 89 7.67 -1.32 2.50
CA ARG A 89 9.04 -1.76 2.23
C ARG A 89 9.32 -3.12 2.88
N ASN A 90 8.92 -3.30 4.13
CA ASN A 90 9.09 -4.58 4.82
C ASN A 90 8.29 -5.70 4.14
N GLU A 91 7.06 -5.43 3.71
CA GLU A 91 6.23 -6.39 2.98
C GLU A 91 6.91 -6.84 1.68
N TYR A 92 7.52 -5.90 0.93
CA TYR A 92 8.28 -6.22 -0.28
C TYR A 92 9.46 -7.16 0.00
N VAL A 93 10.24 -6.87 1.05
CA VAL A 93 11.35 -7.74 1.47
C VAL A 93 10.86 -9.13 1.88
N GLU A 94 9.78 -9.20 2.66
CA GLU A 94 9.20 -10.46 3.10
C GLU A 94 8.69 -11.32 1.94
N LEU A 95 8.06 -10.71 0.93
CA LEU A 95 7.59 -11.40 -0.26
C LEU A 95 8.76 -11.93 -1.09
N ASN A 96 9.77 -11.10 -1.37
CA ASN A 96 10.94 -11.52 -2.15
C ASN A 96 11.70 -12.65 -1.46
N ASN A 97 11.85 -12.61 -0.13
CA ASN A 97 12.52 -13.68 0.62
C ASN A 97 11.75 -15.01 0.65
N LYS A 98 10.42 -15.00 0.42
CA LYS A 98 9.61 -16.22 0.35
C LYS A 98 9.60 -16.84 -1.06
N HIS A 99 10.00 -16.07 -2.06
CA HIS A 99 10.00 -16.47 -3.47
C HIS A 99 11.41 -16.64 -4.07
N LEU A 100 12.47 -16.33 -3.30
CA LEU A 100 13.88 -16.70 -3.51
C LEU A 100 14.19 -18.04 -2.84
#